data_AF-A0A660ZT48-F1
#
_entry.id   AF-A0A660ZT48-F1
#
_cell.length_a   1.000
_cell.length_b   1.000
_cell.length_c   1.000
_cell.angle_alpha   90.00
_cell.angle_beta   90.00
_cell.angle_gamma   90.00
#
_symmetry.space_group_name_H-M   'P 1'
#
loop_
_entity.id
_entity.type
_entity.pdbx_description
1 polymer ?
#
loop_
_entity_poly.entity_id
_entity_poly.type
_entity_poly.pdbx_seq_one_letter_code
_entity_poly.pdbx_strand_id
1 'polypeptide(L)'
;MLSLLSLLSLRSIVAFILLLGILLLGAVPALAEIRLEVDAERQWLRGKSNDVTLSLLDEHARPVAQRTAVISVEGRWTDAGGDLQGRELKFGADGVLRLEGVVVHSGSGAFSLQLDDGTTLQASTRAIHPMWPLLPALLSIAIALALRQVLLALTLGVFSGAWILGGGPLVAFRIAFEDIVATTLTDPFRAAILLFTAALGGMVAVMARAGGTRGLVDMVRHWIRDARSAQFATAVLGLMIFFDDYSNTLLVGNTMRPVTDRMRVSREKLSYIVDSTAAPVATVAWLSTWVGYQVGLISDGLKVVGQEGVSAYATFMSSVVYSGYSWLAMVLVFALVLMRRDFGPMYRAEVRARETGKVLA
;
A
#
# COMPACT_ATOMS: atom_id res chain seq x y z
N MET A 1 -27.25 -1.99 -4.43
CA MET A 1 -26.24 -2.31 -5.47
C MET A 1 -26.47 -1.59 -6.81
N LEU A 2 -27.50 -0.74 -6.94
CA LEU A 2 -27.81 0.01 -8.18
C LEU A 2 -27.40 1.50 -8.13
N SER A 3 -26.90 2.00 -6.99
CA SER A 3 -26.58 3.42 -6.79
C SER A 3 -25.11 3.80 -7.02
N LEU A 4 -24.20 2.83 -7.18
CA LEU A 4 -22.79 3.09 -7.54
C LEU A 4 -22.55 3.12 -9.05
N LEU A 5 -23.49 2.59 -9.84
CA LEU A 5 -23.42 2.51 -11.29
C LEU A 5 -23.92 3.79 -12.00
N SER A 6 -24.57 4.73 -11.29
CA SER A 6 -25.09 5.97 -11.87
C SER A 6 -24.05 7.09 -12.02
N LEU A 7 -22.82 6.89 -11.52
CA LEU A 7 -21.73 7.87 -11.57
C LEU A 7 -20.72 7.63 -12.71
N LEU A 8 -20.84 6.52 -13.45
CA LEU A 8 -19.99 6.22 -14.60
C LEU A 8 -20.78 6.46 -15.87
N SER A 9 -20.48 7.57 -16.57
CA SER A 9 -21.14 7.89 -17.84
C SER A 9 -20.94 6.75 -18.84
N LEU A 10 -21.99 6.42 -19.62
CA LEU A 10 -21.97 5.37 -20.66
C LEU A 10 -20.77 5.52 -21.62
N ARG A 11 -20.30 6.76 -21.83
CA ARG A 11 -19.11 7.10 -22.62
C ARG A 11 -17.80 6.58 -22.01
N SER A 12 -17.67 6.57 -20.68
CA SER A 12 -16.48 6.09 -19.97
C SER A 12 -16.35 4.56 -20.06
N ILE A 13 -17.48 3.84 -20.03
CA ILE A 13 -17.53 2.38 -20.16
C ILE A 13 -17.24 1.96 -21.62
N VAL A 14 -17.84 2.65 -22.59
CA VAL A 14 -17.60 2.37 -24.02
C VAL A 14 -16.16 2.69 -24.44
N ALA A 15 -15.57 3.78 -23.91
CA ALA A 15 -14.16 4.09 -24.14
C ALA A 15 -13.23 3.02 -23.54
N PHE A 16 -13.54 2.50 -22.35
CA PHE A 16 -12.76 1.42 -21.72
C PHE A 16 -12.82 0.11 -22.53
N ILE A 17 -14.00 -0.27 -23.02
CA ILE A 17 -14.20 -1.49 -23.82
C ILE A 17 -13.53 -1.39 -25.19
N LEU A 18 -13.62 -0.25 -25.88
CA LEU A 18 -12.95 -0.03 -27.16
C LEU A 18 -11.42 0.00 -27.02
N LEU A 19 -10.90 0.59 -25.94
CA LEU A 19 -9.47 0.58 -25.65
C LEU A 19 -8.98 -0.86 -25.36
N LEU A 20 -9.75 -1.63 -24.59
CA LEU A 20 -9.46 -3.04 -24.27
C LEU A 20 -9.49 -3.93 -25.53
N GLY A 21 -10.40 -3.67 -26.47
CA GLY A 21 -10.53 -4.41 -27.73
C GLY A 21 -9.36 -4.17 -28.70
N ILE A 22 -8.81 -2.95 -28.74
CA ILE A 22 -7.65 -2.62 -29.58
C ILE A 22 -6.34 -3.20 -29.01
N LEU A 23 -6.26 -3.39 -27.68
CA LEU A 23 -5.11 -3.97 -26.99
C LEU A 23 -5.01 -5.50 -27.09
N LEU A 24 -6.09 -6.19 -27.49
CA LEU A 24 -6.13 -7.66 -27.61
C LEU A 24 -5.56 -8.21 -28.93
N LEU A 25 -5.15 -7.35 -29.87
CA LEU A 25 -4.59 -7.73 -31.18
C LEU A 25 -3.04 -7.82 -31.22
N GLY A 26 -2.39 -7.94 -30.05
CA GLY A 26 -0.94 -8.11 -29.95
C GLY A 26 -0.49 -9.50 -30.44
N ALA A 27 0.42 -9.50 -31.42
CA ALA A 27 0.89 -10.66 -32.18
C ALA A 27 1.43 -11.84 -31.34
N VAL A 28 1.11 -13.05 -31.78
CA VAL A 28 1.69 -14.32 -31.30
C VAL A 28 3.08 -14.49 -31.94
N PRO A 29 4.19 -14.55 -31.19
CA PRO A 29 5.51 -14.79 -31.76
C PRO A 29 5.67 -16.27 -32.15
N ALA A 30 6.35 -16.49 -33.27
CA ALA A 30 6.62 -17.80 -33.88
C ALA A 30 7.51 -18.69 -32.98
N LEU A 31 7.30 -20.01 -33.08
CA LEU A 31 7.99 -21.06 -32.32
C LEU A 31 9.48 -21.10 -32.68
N ALA A 32 10.36 -20.97 -31.68
CA ALA A 32 11.79 -21.21 -31.78
C ALA A 32 12.13 -22.61 -31.22
N GLU A 33 13.00 -23.37 -31.91
CA GLU A 33 13.38 -24.76 -31.57
C GLU A 33 14.18 -24.90 -30.25
N ILE A 34 14.74 -23.79 -29.73
CA ILE A 34 15.43 -23.73 -28.43
C ILE A 34 14.84 -22.56 -27.65
N ARG A 35 14.46 -22.81 -26.39
CA ARG A 35 13.84 -21.83 -25.50
C ARG A 35 14.79 -21.47 -24.37
N LEU A 36 15.05 -20.18 -24.20
CA LEU A 36 15.72 -19.64 -23.03
C LEU A 36 14.67 -19.38 -21.93
N GLU A 37 14.82 -20.05 -20.79
CA GLU A 37 14.05 -19.74 -19.59
C GLU A 37 14.93 -18.91 -18.65
N VAL A 38 14.41 -17.76 -18.24
CA VAL A 38 15.08 -16.85 -17.31
C VAL A 38 14.30 -16.91 -16.01
N ASP A 39 14.84 -17.64 -15.04
CA ASP A 39 14.32 -17.67 -13.68
C ASP A 39 15.00 -16.54 -12.89
N ALA A 40 14.26 -15.44 -12.78
CA ALA A 40 14.66 -14.22 -12.11
C ALA A 40 13.44 -13.58 -11.44
N GLU A 41 13.68 -12.68 -10.49
CA GLU A 41 12.63 -11.77 -10.04
C GLU A 41 11.97 -11.08 -11.24
N ARG A 42 10.64 -10.98 -11.23
CA ARG A 42 9.84 -10.43 -12.34
C ARG A 42 10.31 -9.03 -12.78
N GLN A 43 10.97 -8.28 -11.89
CA GLN A 43 11.51 -6.95 -12.18
C GLN A 43 12.80 -6.71 -11.42
N TRP A 44 13.73 -5.97 -12.04
CA TRP A 44 14.94 -5.53 -11.37
C TRP A 44 14.93 -4.03 -11.14
N LEU A 45 15.38 -3.61 -9.96
CA LEU A 45 15.66 -2.22 -9.69
C LEU A 45 17.05 -1.87 -10.23
N ARG A 46 17.12 -0.86 -11.11
CA ARG A 46 18.42 -0.39 -11.62
C ARG A 46 19.34 0.01 -10.46
N GLY A 47 20.62 -0.39 -10.56
CA GLY A 47 21.63 -0.14 -9.52
C GLY A 47 21.52 -1.05 -8.29
N LYS A 48 20.59 -2.01 -8.26
CA LYS A 48 20.55 -3.09 -7.26
C LYS A 48 21.11 -4.37 -7.85
N SER A 49 21.71 -5.16 -6.97
CA SER A 49 22.25 -6.49 -7.24
C SER A 49 21.11 -7.50 -7.25
N ASN A 50 21.02 -8.32 -8.28
CA ASN A 50 20.02 -9.39 -8.43
C ASN A 50 20.72 -10.66 -8.93
N ASP A 51 20.18 -11.81 -8.54
CA ASP A 51 20.66 -13.10 -9.01
C ASP A 51 19.75 -13.60 -10.14
N VAL A 52 20.34 -14.21 -11.16
CA VAL A 52 19.61 -14.77 -12.30
C VAL A 52 20.05 -16.16 -12.63
N THR A 53 19.07 -17.03 -12.86
CA THR A 53 19.30 -18.37 -13.37
C THR A 53 18.81 -18.44 -14.81
N LEU A 54 19.70 -18.81 -15.72
CA LEU A 54 19.43 -18.99 -17.15
C LEU A 54 19.43 -20.49 -17.44
N SER A 55 18.34 -20.99 -18.02
CA SER A 55 18.17 -22.40 -18.38
C SER A 55 17.91 -22.53 -19.87
N LEU A 56 18.70 -23.36 -20.56
CA LEU A 56 18.48 -23.68 -21.97
C LEU A 56 17.65 -24.95 -22.09
N LEU A 57 16.50 -24.85 -22.74
CA LEU A 57 15.55 -25.96 -22.92
C LEU A 57 15.32 -26.26 -24.40
N ASP A 58 15.23 -27.55 -24.74
CA ASP A 58 14.76 -28.01 -26.04
C ASP A 58 13.22 -27.93 -26.17
N GLU A 59 12.67 -28.28 -27.34
CA GLU A 59 11.22 -28.32 -27.60
C GLU A 59 10.43 -29.24 -26.66
N HIS A 60 11.10 -30.18 -25.99
CA HIS A 60 10.53 -31.14 -25.04
C HIS A 60 10.80 -30.75 -23.57
N ALA A 61 11.23 -29.50 -23.33
CA ALA A 61 11.59 -28.96 -22.01
C ALA A 61 12.74 -29.72 -21.32
N ARG A 62 13.66 -30.30 -22.09
CA ARG A 62 14.87 -30.97 -21.56
C ARG A 62 16.06 -30.00 -21.58
N PRO A 63 16.92 -30.03 -20.55
CA PRO A 63 18.09 -29.17 -20.49
C PRO A 63 19.09 -29.48 -21.61
N VAL A 64 19.53 -28.43 -22.31
CA VAL A 64 20.59 -28.53 -23.32
C VAL A 64 21.93 -28.26 -22.66
N ALA A 65 22.67 -29.33 -22.39
CA ALA A 65 23.93 -29.28 -21.65
C ALA A 65 25.11 -28.75 -22.49
N GLN A 66 26.12 -28.21 -21.79
CA GLN A 66 27.47 -27.92 -22.32
C GLN A 66 27.53 -27.01 -23.55
N ARG A 67 26.65 -26.02 -23.62
CA ARG A 67 26.74 -24.94 -24.62
C ARG A 67 27.49 -23.74 -24.06
N THR A 68 28.18 -23.03 -24.95
CA THR A 68 28.72 -21.72 -24.66
C THR A 68 27.83 -20.68 -25.34
N ALA A 69 27.65 -19.54 -24.69
CA ALA A 69 26.93 -18.41 -25.26
C ALA A 69 27.69 -17.11 -25.00
N VAL A 70 27.68 -16.23 -25.99
CA VAL A 70 28.15 -14.85 -25.83
C VAL A 70 26.94 -13.99 -25.47
N ILE A 71 27.00 -13.30 -24.34
CA ILE A 71 25.93 -12.38 -23.93
C ILE A 71 26.16 -10.99 -24.54
N SER A 72 25.10 -10.42 -25.12
CA SER A 72 25.03 -9.01 -25.49
C SER A 72 23.87 -8.38 -24.74
N VAL A 73 24.15 -7.37 -23.94
CA VAL A 73 23.17 -6.70 -23.08
C VAL A 73 22.79 -5.34 -23.67
N GLU A 74 21.54 -4.92 -23.45
CA GLU A 74 21.13 -3.55 -23.73
C GLU A 74 21.56 -2.65 -22.57
N GLY A 75 22.46 -1.70 -22.84
CA GLY A 75 22.98 -0.76 -21.84
C GLY A 75 24.24 -1.28 -21.14
N ARG A 76 24.35 -1.07 -19.83
CA ARG A 76 25.53 -1.46 -19.03
C ARG A 76 25.13 -2.35 -17.88
N TRP A 77 25.64 -3.57 -17.89
CA TRP A 77 25.39 -4.58 -16.85
C TRP A 77 26.71 -5.03 -16.27
N THR A 78 26.78 -5.19 -14.95
CA THR A 78 27.99 -5.64 -14.28
C THR A 78 27.70 -6.74 -13.28
N ASP A 79 28.62 -7.68 -13.11
CA ASP A 79 28.63 -8.66 -12.03
C ASP A 79 29.93 -8.54 -11.21
N ALA A 80 30.19 -9.50 -10.31
CA ALA A 80 31.45 -9.57 -9.56
C ALA A 80 32.71 -9.69 -10.44
N GLY A 81 32.56 -10.14 -11.68
CA GLY A 81 33.62 -10.30 -12.68
C GLY A 81 33.79 -9.10 -13.63
N GLY A 82 33.00 -8.03 -13.49
CA GLY A 82 33.12 -6.82 -14.29
C GLY A 82 31.96 -6.62 -15.27
N ASP A 83 32.25 -6.11 -16.48
CA ASP A 83 31.23 -5.87 -17.51
C ASP A 83 30.77 -7.19 -18.14
N LEU A 84 29.46 -7.33 -18.31
CA LEU A 84 28.87 -8.51 -18.93
C LEU A 84 28.83 -8.41 -20.46
N GLN A 85 28.95 -7.21 -21.04
CA GLN A 85 28.85 -7.04 -22.50
C GLN A 85 29.90 -7.86 -23.26
N GLY A 86 29.46 -8.78 -24.12
CA GLY A 86 30.33 -9.62 -24.95
C GLY A 86 31.04 -10.75 -24.20
N ARG A 87 30.64 -11.05 -22.95
CA ARG A 87 31.28 -12.08 -22.14
C ARG A 87 30.82 -13.47 -22.56
N GLU A 88 31.77 -14.40 -22.59
CA GLU A 88 31.52 -15.81 -22.84
C GLU A 88 31.00 -16.49 -21.56
N LEU A 89 29.82 -17.10 -21.67
CA LEU A 89 29.10 -17.77 -20.60
C LEU A 89 29.02 -19.27 -20.90
N LYS A 90 29.38 -20.11 -19.94
CA LYS A 90 29.42 -21.57 -20.08
C LYS A 90 28.29 -22.20 -19.28
N PHE A 91 27.36 -22.87 -19.95
CA PHE A 91 26.26 -23.58 -19.29
C PHE A 91 26.77 -24.90 -18.69
N GLY A 92 26.25 -25.24 -17.51
CA GLY A 92 26.59 -26.48 -16.81
C GLY A 92 26.14 -27.74 -17.56
N ALA A 93 26.52 -28.90 -17.02
CA ALA A 93 26.09 -30.20 -17.53
C ALA A 93 24.56 -30.43 -17.38
N ASP A 94 23.92 -29.61 -16.55
CA ASP A 94 22.48 -29.51 -16.32
C ASP A 94 21.79 -28.46 -17.22
N GLY A 95 22.51 -27.82 -18.14
CA GLY A 95 21.96 -26.79 -19.04
C GLY A 95 21.60 -25.48 -18.33
N VAL A 96 22.09 -25.29 -17.10
CA VAL A 96 21.81 -24.13 -16.25
C VAL A 96 23.06 -23.29 -16.07
N LEU A 97 22.87 -21.97 -16.03
CA LEU A 97 23.88 -20.99 -15.66
C LEU A 97 23.31 -20.06 -14.59
N ARG A 98 24.03 -19.91 -13.48
CA ARG A 98 23.69 -18.94 -12.43
C ARG A 98 24.65 -17.76 -12.51
N LEU A 99 24.10 -16.57 -12.66
CA LEU A 99 24.84 -15.32 -12.53
C LEU A 99 24.41 -14.68 -11.21
N GLU A 100 25.36 -14.55 -10.30
CA GLU A 100 25.17 -13.92 -9.01
C GLU A 100 25.61 -12.46 -9.09
N GLY A 101 24.89 -11.60 -8.38
CA GLY A 101 25.32 -10.23 -8.18
C GLY A 101 25.19 -9.31 -9.41
N VAL A 102 24.25 -9.60 -10.32
CA VAL A 102 24.08 -8.82 -11.55
C VAL A 102 23.41 -7.48 -11.26
N VAL A 103 24.07 -6.41 -11.69
CA VAL A 103 23.59 -5.02 -11.55
C VAL A 103 23.37 -4.41 -12.92
N VAL A 104 22.13 -3.97 -13.19
CA VAL A 104 21.78 -3.22 -14.38
C VAL A 104 21.90 -1.73 -14.09
N HIS A 105 22.87 -1.06 -14.72
CA HIS A 105 23.09 0.38 -14.57
C HIS A 105 22.23 1.19 -15.54
N SER A 106 22.08 0.70 -16.78
CA SER A 106 21.31 1.35 -17.85
C SER A 106 20.70 0.32 -18.81
N GLY A 107 19.68 0.73 -19.56
CA GLY A 107 18.96 -0.13 -20.52
C GLY A 107 17.61 -0.64 -20.00
N SER A 108 16.79 -1.18 -20.91
CA SER A 108 15.48 -1.77 -20.58
C SER A 108 15.59 -3.07 -19.77
N GLY A 109 16.79 -3.65 -19.73
CA GLY A 109 17.03 -4.98 -19.20
C GLY A 109 16.86 -6.10 -20.24
N ALA A 110 16.75 -5.76 -21.53
CA ALA A 110 16.88 -6.72 -22.61
C ALA A 110 18.33 -7.21 -22.77
N PHE A 111 18.48 -8.49 -23.13
CA PHE A 111 19.76 -9.10 -23.49
C PHE A 111 19.54 -10.21 -24.52
N SER A 112 20.57 -10.51 -25.29
CA SER A 112 20.60 -11.60 -26.25
C SER A 112 21.78 -12.51 -25.97
N LEU A 113 21.55 -13.81 -26.05
CA LEU A 113 22.57 -14.85 -25.99
C LEU A 113 22.78 -15.39 -27.40
N GLN A 114 23.99 -15.31 -27.91
CA GLN A 114 24.38 -15.97 -29.14
C GLN A 114 25.10 -17.27 -28.80
N LEU A 115 24.48 -18.40 -29.15
CA LEU A 115 25.02 -19.75 -28.93
C LEU A 115 26.11 -20.09 -29.96
N ASP A 116 26.91 -21.11 -29.63
CA ASP A 116 27.99 -21.63 -30.48
C ASP A 116 27.56 -22.05 -31.90
N ASP A 117 26.30 -22.43 -32.09
CA ASP A 117 25.71 -22.81 -33.37
C ASP A 117 25.16 -21.60 -34.18
N GLY A 118 25.36 -20.39 -33.67
CA GLY A 118 24.86 -19.14 -34.26
C GLY A 118 23.43 -18.79 -33.87
N THR A 119 22.73 -19.62 -33.09
CA THR A 119 21.36 -19.36 -32.64
C THR A 119 21.36 -18.19 -31.67
N THR A 120 20.55 -17.16 -31.95
CA THR A 120 20.41 -15.99 -31.08
C THR A 120 19.11 -16.08 -30.30
N LEU A 121 19.22 -16.18 -28.98
CA LEU A 121 18.09 -16.20 -28.04
C LEU A 121 17.97 -14.83 -27.39
N GLN A 122 16.79 -14.21 -27.45
CA GLN A 122 16.53 -12.92 -26.81
C GLN A 122 15.70 -13.12 -25.55
N ALA A 123 16.08 -12.42 -24.48
CA ALA A 123 15.30 -12.34 -23.26
C ALA A 123 15.34 -10.92 -22.70
N SER A 124 14.44 -10.62 -21.77
CA SER A 124 14.41 -9.33 -21.09
C SER A 124 14.07 -9.52 -19.62
N THR A 125 14.96 -9.07 -18.75
CA THR A 125 14.71 -8.90 -17.32
C THR A 125 14.29 -7.45 -17.14
N ARG A 126 12.98 -7.17 -17.02
CA ARG A 126 12.47 -5.80 -17.03
C ARG A 126 13.10 -4.94 -15.93
N ALA A 127 14.03 -4.05 -16.32
CA ALA A 127 14.78 -3.21 -15.39
C ALA A 127 14.10 -1.84 -15.26
N ILE A 128 13.55 -1.55 -14.08
CA ILE A 128 12.79 -0.33 -13.80
C ILE A 128 13.59 0.68 -12.99
N HIS A 129 13.22 1.95 -13.11
CA HIS A 129 13.85 3.02 -12.34
C HIS A 129 13.49 2.90 -10.85
N PRO A 130 14.42 3.15 -9.90
CA PRO A 130 14.18 2.99 -8.46
C PRO A 130 13.02 3.82 -7.89
N MET A 131 12.59 4.88 -8.60
CA MET A 131 11.45 5.71 -8.19
C MET A 131 10.09 5.18 -8.66
N TRP A 132 10.05 4.26 -9.63
CA TRP A 132 8.78 3.72 -10.13
C TRP A 132 7.94 3.03 -9.05
N PRO A 133 8.50 2.27 -8.08
CA PRO A 133 7.73 1.70 -6.98
C PRO A 133 6.98 2.73 -6.11
N LEU A 134 7.38 4.01 -6.12
CA LEU A 134 6.68 5.08 -5.41
C LEU A 134 5.45 5.59 -6.17
N LEU A 135 5.41 5.37 -7.48
CA LEU A 135 4.38 5.92 -8.36
C LEU A 135 2.97 5.46 -7.97
N PRO A 136 2.70 4.18 -7.62
CA PRO A 136 1.37 3.74 -7.21
C PRO A 136 0.81 4.53 -6.03
N ALA A 137 1.62 4.72 -4.98
CA ALA A 137 1.20 5.45 -3.78
C ALA A 137 0.97 6.93 -4.08
N LEU A 138 1.89 7.58 -4.81
CA LEU A 138 1.77 8.99 -5.17
C LEU A 138 0.57 9.24 -6.09
N LEU A 139 0.35 8.35 -7.06
CA LEU A 139 -0.79 8.42 -7.97
C LEU A 139 -2.10 8.28 -7.21
N SER A 140 -2.21 7.30 -6.28
CA SER A 140 -3.38 7.18 -5.42
C SER A 140 -3.62 8.45 -4.61
N ILE A 141 -2.60 9.04 -4.00
CA ILE A 141 -2.77 10.29 -3.24
C ILE A 141 -3.24 11.42 -4.15
N ALA A 142 -2.60 11.62 -5.31
CA ALA A 142 -2.94 12.68 -6.25
C ALA A 142 -4.39 12.55 -6.76
N ILE A 143 -4.80 11.34 -7.14
CA ILE A 143 -6.16 11.07 -7.62
C ILE A 143 -7.18 11.22 -6.49
N ALA A 144 -6.85 10.76 -5.28
CA ALA A 144 -7.74 10.90 -4.12
C ALA A 144 -8.00 12.38 -3.81
N LEU A 145 -6.98 13.24 -3.89
CA LEU A 145 -7.10 14.68 -3.67
C LEU A 145 -7.83 15.39 -4.81
N ALA A 146 -7.56 15.02 -6.07
CA ALA A 146 -8.15 15.65 -7.25
C ALA A 146 -9.62 15.26 -7.44
N LEU A 147 -9.93 13.97 -7.38
CA LEU A 147 -11.27 13.43 -7.64
C LEU A 147 -12.13 13.33 -6.38
N ARG A 148 -11.53 13.44 -5.18
CA ARG A 148 -12.21 13.21 -3.89
C ARG A 148 -12.88 11.84 -3.82
N GLN A 149 -12.32 10.85 -4.53
CA GLN A 149 -12.83 9.48 -4.64
C GLN A 149 -11.74 8.48 -4.24
N VAL A 150 -11.72 8.11 -2.96
CA VAL A 150 -10.68 7.25 -2.37
C VAL A 150 -10.66 5.86 -2.99
N LEU A 151 -11.83 5.22 -3.16
CA LEU A 151 -11.90 3.87 -3.73
C LEU A 151 -11.34 3.82 -5.16
N LEU A 152 -11.70 4.79 -6.00
CA LEU A 152 -11.16 4.88 -7.36
C LEU A 152 -9.65 5.08 -7.35
N ALA A 153 -9.16 5.95 -6.47
CA ALA A 153 -7.74 6.25 -6.35
C ALA A 153 -6.91 5.04 -5.90
N LEU A 154 -7.42 4.23 -4.97
CA LEU A 154 -6.78 2.99 -4.53
C LEU A 154 -6.77 1.93 -5.64
N THR A 155 -7.90 1.76 -6.35
CA THR A 155 -7.97 0.83 -7.49
C THR A 155 -6.99 1.20 -8.60
N LEU A 156 -6.89 2.50 -8.93
CA LEU A 156 -5.93 2.97 -9.92
C LEU A 156 -4.47 2.86 -9.44
N GLY A 157 -4.23 3.00 -8.13
CA GLY A 157 -2.94 2.70 -7.50
C GLY A 157 -2.53 1.24 -7.72
N VAL A 158 -3.39 0.29 -7.34
CA VAL A 158 -3.14 -1.14 -7.53
C VAL A 158 -2.89 -1.45 -9.01
N PHE A 159 -3.73 -0.91 -9.90
CA PHE A 159 -3.57 -1.11 -11.34
C PHE A 159 -2.25 -0.52 -11.86
N SER A 160 -1.83 0.65 -11.38
CA SER A 160 -0.55 1.25 -11.77
C SER A 160 0.65 0.43 -11.27
N GLY A 161 0.57 -0.17 -10.08
CA GLY A 161 1.57 -1.12 -9.58
C GLY A 161 1.63 -2.38 -10.44
N ALA A 162 0.46 -2.94 -10.78
CA ALA A 162 0.37 -4.09 -11.67
C ALA A 162 0.84 -3.77 -13.10
N TRP A 163 0.67 -2.54 -13.57
CA TRP A 163 1.21 -2.07 -14.85
C TRP A 163 2.72 -1.89 -14.81
N ILE A 164 3.24 -1.37 -13.70
CA ILE A 164 4.67 -1.36 -13.44
C ILE A 164 5.21 -2.78 -13.48
N LEU A 165 4.52 -3.79 -12.92
CA LEU A 165 4.95 -5.20 -12.96
C LEU A 165 4.83 -5.85 -14.36
N GLY A 166 3.67 -5.70 -15.02
CA GLY A 166 3.31 -6.46 -16.23
C GLY A 166 3.54 -5.76 -17.58
N GLY A 167 3.55 -4.43 -17.62
CA GLY A 167 4.05 -3.63 -18.76
C GLY A 167 3.04 -3.42 -19.86
N GLY A 168 2.14 -4.37 -20.06
CA GLY A 168 0.90 -4.21 -20.82
C GLY A 168 -0.31 -3.98 -19.91
N PRO A 169 -1.31 -3.20 -20.33
CA PRO A 169 -2.53 -2.96 -19.54
C PRO A 169 -3.37 -4.23 -19.32
N LEU A 170 -3.40 -5.16 -20.28
CA LEU A 170 -4.09 -6.44 -20.12
C LEU A 170 -3.36 -7.35 -19.10
N VAL A 171 -2.04 -7.42 -19.19
CA VAL A 171 -1.20 -8.14 -18.21
C VAL A 171 -1.33 -7.51 -16.83
N ALA A 172 -1.36 -6.17 -16.76
CA ALA A 172 -1.59 -5.42 -15.53
C ALA A 172 -2.95 -5.77 -14.91
N PHE A 173 -4.01 -5.85 -15.71
CA PHE A 173 -5.33 -6.25 -15.22
C PHE A 173 -5.30 -7.66 -14.62
N ARG A 174 -4.67 -8.61 -15.33
CA ARG A 174 -4.49 -9.98 -14.85
C ARG A 174 -3.71 -10.02 -13.53
N ILE A 175 -2.54 -9.38 -13.48
CA ILE A 175 -1.70 -9.30 -12.26
C ILE A 175 -2.48 -8.66 -11.11
N ALA A 176 -3.17 -7.54 -11.35
CA ALA A 176 -3.96 -6.86 -10.33
C ALA A 176 -5.04 -7.79 -9.74
N PHE A 177 -5.70 -8.59 -10.58
CA PHE A 177 -6.79 -9.44 -10.13
C PHE A 177 -6.31 -10.79 -9.56
N GLU A 178 -5.50 -11.53 -10.32
CA GLU A 178 -5.03 -12.87 -9.94
C GLU A 178 -3.91 -12.80 -8.90
N ASP A 179 -2.86 -12.02 -9.17
CA ASP A 179 -1.65 -12.07 -8.36
C ASP A 179 -1.73 -11.18 -7.11
N ILE A 180 -2.54 -10.12 -7.12
CA ILE A 180 -2.64 -9.16 -6.00
C ILE A 180 -3.95 -9.35 -5.22
N VAL A 181 -5.11 -9.20 -5.88
CA VAL A 181 -6.40 -9.25 -5.18
C VAL A 181 -6.74 -10.67 -4.72
N ALA A 182 -6.68 -11.66 -5.61
CA ALA A 182 -7.05 -13.02 -5.25
C ALA A 182 -6.12 -13.60 -4.19
N THR A 183 -4.80 -13.45 -4.31
CA THR A 183 -3.82 -13.90 -3.29
C THR A 183 -4.04 -13.23 -1.94
N THR A 184 -4.40 -11.95 -1.91
CA THR A 184 -4.69 -11.23 -0.66
C THR A 184 -5.98 -11.74 0.00
N LEU A 185 -6.97 -12.15 -0.78
CA LEU A 185 -8.23 -12.70 -0.27
C LEU A 185 -8.11 -14.18 0.14
N THR A 186 -7.19 -14.94 -0.48
CA THR A 186 -6.99 -16.36 -0.17
C THR A 186 -5.97 -16.60 0.94
N ASP A 187 -5.10 -15.63 1.22
CA ASP A 187 -4.18 -15.70 2.36
C ASP A 187 -4.98 -15.72 3.69
N PRO A 188 -4.88 -16.79 4.49
CA PRO A 188 -5.72 -16.95 5.69
C PRO A 188 -5.55 -15.83 6.71
N PHE A 189 -4.34 -15.28 6.83
CA PHE A 189 -4.05 -14.21 7.80
C PHE A 189 -4.64 -12.88 7.34
N ARG A 190 -4.47 -12.50 6.08
CA ARG A 190 -5.06 -11.30 5.48
C ARG A 190 -6.58 -11.40 5.42
N ALA A 191 -7.13 -12.57 5.08
CA ALA A 191 -8.56 -12.83 5.12
C ALA A 191 -9.13 -12.70 6.53
N ALA A 192 -8.44 -13.22 7.55
CA ALA A 192 -8.83 -13.05 8.95
C ALA A 192 -8.85 -11.58 9.36
N ILE A 193 -7.88 -10.77 8.94
CA ILE A 193 -7.87 -9.32 9.18
C ILE A 193 -9.11 -8.63 8.56
N LEU A 194 -9.47 -8.99 7.32
CA LEU A 194 -10.65 -8.43 6.65
C LEU A 194 -11.94 -8.80 7.39
N LEU A 195 -12.11 -10.07 7.77
CA LEU A 195 -13.27 -10.54 8.54
C LEU A 195 -13.35 -9.86 9.90
N PHE A 196 -12.22 -9.75 10.60
CA PHE A 196 -12.13 -9.06 11.90
C PHE A 196 -12.54 -7.60 11.79
N THR A 197 -12.03 -6.87 10.79
CA THR A 197 -12.35 -5.46 10.56
C THR A 197 -13.84 -5.28 10.22
N ALA A 198 -14.41 -6.15 9.40
CA ALA A 198 -15.84 -6.14 9.07
C ALA A 198 -16.72 -6.42 10.32
N ALA A 199 -16.33 -7.40 11.14
CA ALA A 199 -17.04 -7.74 12.38
C ALA A 199 -17.01 -6.59 13.39
N LEU A 200 -15.86 -5.91 13.55
CA LEU A 200 -15.75 -4.73 14.41
C LEU A 200 -16.63 -3.58 13.94
N GLY A 201 -16.65 -3.28 12.63
CA GLY A 201 -17.56 -2.28 12.07
C GLY A 201 -19.03 -2.62 12.34
N GLY A 202 -19.41 -3.91 12.22
CA GLY A 202 -20.74 -4.40 12.56
C GLY A 202 -21.10 -4.23 14.03
N MET A 203 -20.22 -4.64 14.94
CA MET A 203 -20.38 -4.47 16.38
C MET A 203 -20.61 -2.99 16.74
N VAL A 204 -19.80 -2.10 16.17
CA VAL A 204 -19.88 -0.65 16.44
C VAL A 204 -21.19 -0.06 15.92
N ALA A 205 -21.67 -0.50 14.76
CA ALA A 205 -22.98 -0.11 14.24
C ALA A 205 -24.12 -0.57 15.17
N VAL A 206 -24.05 -1.79 15.72
CA VAL A 206 -25.02 -2.31 16.67
C VAL A 206 -24.98 -1.51 17.97
N MET A 207 -23.80 -1.25 18.54
CA MET A 207 -23.64 -0.44 19.75
C MET A 207 -24.19 0.98 19.57
N ALA A 208 -23.93 1.60 18.43
CA ALA A 208 -24.45 2.92 18.11
C ALA A 208 -25.99 2.92 18.05
N ARG A 209 -26.61 1.89 17.46
CA ARG A 209 -28.07 1.74 17.38
C ARG A 209 -28.71 1.37 18.71
N ALA A 210 -28.02 0.61 19.56
CA ALA A 210 -28.47 0.24 20.90
C ALA A 210 -28.45 1.41 21.90
N GLY A 211 -27.95 2.58 21.49
CA GLY A 211 -27.87 3.76 22.35
C GLY A 211 -26.56 3.90 23.13
N GLY A 212 -25.52 3.13 22.78
CA GLY A 212 -24.20 3.23 23.40
C GLY A 212 -23.57 4.63 23.27
N THR A 213 -23.89 5.35 22.20
CA THR A 213 -23.51 6.77 22.03
C THR A 213 -24.11 7.67 23.11
N ARG A 214 -25.37 7.45 23.52
CA ARG A 214 -25.99 8.22 24.62
C ARG A 214 -25.32 7.89 25.95
N GLY A 215 -25.06 6.61 26.22
CA GLY A 215 -24.35 6.18 27.42
C GLY A 215 -22.93 6.79 27.52
N LEU A 216 -22.23 6.91 26.40
CA LEU A 216 -20.93 7.60 26.34
C LEU A 216 -21.04 9.08 26.69
N VAL A 217 -22.06 9.80 26.19
CA VAL A 217 -22.31 11.20 26.60
C VAL A 217 -22.54 11.28 28.10
N ASP A 218 -23.43 10.43 28.63
CA ASP A 218 -23.79 10.45 30.05
C ASP A 218 -22.58 10.18 30.95
N MET A 219 -21.70 9.26 30.54
CA MET A 219 -20.44 8.95 31.22
C MET A 219 -19.45 10.11 31.27
N VAL A 220 -19.46 11.04 30.32
CA VAL A 220 -18.55 12.20 30.34
C VAL A 220 -19.25 13.50 30.73
N ARG A 221 -20.58 13.49 30.84
CA ARG A 221 -21.42 14.67 31.10
C ARG A 221 -20.99 15.44 32.34
N HIS A 222 -20.65 14.75 33.43
CA HIS A 222 -20.23 15.37 34.68
C HIS A 222 -18.85 16.06 34.60
N TRP A 223 -18.04 15.73 33.60
CA TRP A 223 -16.75 16.41 33.36
C TRP A 223 -16.91 17.69 32.53
N ILE A 224 -18.01 17.80 31.76
CA ILE A 224 -18.25 18.89 30.83
C ILE A 224 -18.82 20.11 31.57
N ARG A 225 -17.98 21.14 31.76
CA ARG A 225 -18.34 22.41 32.43
C ARG A 225 -18.21 23.61 31.50
N ASP A 226 -17.23 23.56 30.62
CA ASP A 226 -16.84 24.61 29.69
C ASP A 226 -16.31 23.98 28.40
N ALA A 227 -15.90 24.82 27.45
CA ALA A 227 -15.39 24.32 26.19
C ALA A 227 -14.07 23.56 26.29
N ARG A 228 -13.20 23.92 27.25
CA ARG A 228 -11.93 23.23 27.47
C ARG A 228 -12.17 21.81 27.97
N SER A 229 -13.03 21.66 28.97
CA SER A 229 -13.42 20.36 29.52
C SER A 229 -14.20 19.51 28.52
N ALA A 230 -15.04 20.13 27.66
CA ALA A 230 -15.67 19.42 26.55
C ALA A 230 -14.63 18.86 25.56
N GLN A 231 -13.66 19.67 25.12
CA GLN A 231 -12.57 19.22 24.24
C GLN A 231 -11.69 18.15 24.90
N PHE A 232 -11.39 18.30 26.19
CA PHE A 232 -10.61 17.32 26.94
C PHE A 232 -11.35 15.99 27.08
N ALA A 233 -12.65 16.03 27.40
CA ALA A 233 -13.50 14.85 27.45
C ALA A 233 -13.58 14.16 26.07
N THR A 234 -13.68 14.92 24.99
CA THR A 234 -13.60 14.37 23.62
C THR A 234 -12.28 13.66 23.38
N ALA A 235 -11.15 14.28 23.73
CA ALA A 235 -9.83 13.69 23.55
C ALA A 235 -9.70 12.38 24.33
N VAL A 236 -10.03 12.39 25.63
CA VAL A 236 -9.99 11.21 26.51
C VAL A 236 -10.89 10.09 25.97
N LEU A 237 -12.11 10.44 25.53
CA LEU A 237 -13.01 9.46 24.92
C LEU A 237 -12.41 8.84 23.65
N GLY A 238 -11.71 9.64 22.84
CA GLY A 238 -10.89 9.15 21.73
C GLY A 238 -9.85 8.13 22.16
N LEU A 239 -9.04 8.40 23.20
CA LEU A 239 -8.08 7.38 23.68
C LEU A 239 -8.76 6.12 24.22
N MET A 240 -9.95 6.23 24.81
CA MET A 240 -10.66 5.05 25.31
C MET A 240 -11.14 4.13 24.18
N ILE A 241 -11.45 4.70 23.00
CA ILE A 241 -11.87 3.95 21.81
C ILE A 241 -10.64 3.72 20.90
N PHE A 242 -9.58 3.13 21.47
CA PHE A 242 -8.31 2.92 20.76
C PHE A 242 -8.30 1.73 19.79
N PHE A 243 -9.29 0.85 19.89
CA PHE A 243 -9.27 -0.44 19.19
C PHE A 243 -9.49 -0.30 17.67
N ASP A 244 -10.11 0.78 17.20
CA ASP A 244 -10.37 1.02 15.78
C ASP A 244 -10.60 2.52 15.52
N ASP A 245 -9.93 3.07 14.50
CA ASP A 245 -9.94 4.49 14.17
C ASP A 245 -11.24 4.96 13.50
N TYR A 246 -11.87 4.14 12.67
CA TYR A 246 -13.19 4.43 12.10
C TYR A 246 -14.27 4.46 13.17
N SER A 247 -14.27 3.47 14.04
CA SER A 247 -15.20 3.35 15.16
C SER A 247 -15.04 4.52 16.12
N ASN A 248 -13.80 4.88 16.44
CA ASN A 248 -13.47 6.07 17.21
C ASN A 248 -14.06 7.32 16.57
N THR A 249 -13.75 7.57 15.29
CA THR A 249 -14.21 8.77 14.59
C THR A 249 -15.74 8.86 14.53
N LEU A 250 -16.40 7.73 14.28
CA LEU A 250 -17.86 7.66 14.21
C LEU A 250 -18.52 7.80 15.59
N LEU A 251 -18.03 7.12 16.62
CA LEU A 251 -18.61 7.22 17.96
C LEU A 251 -18.29 8.58 18.57
N VAL A 252 -17.02 8.92 18.74
CA VAL A 252 -16.60 10.16 19.42
C VAL A 252 -17.10 11.37 18.68
N GLY A 253 -16.93 11.40 17.35
CA GLY A 253 -17.37 12.53 16.52
C GLY A 253 -18.88 12.77 16.60
N ASN A 254 -19.71 11.74 16.45
CA ASN A 254 -21.17 11.92 16.51
C ASN A 254 -21.69 12.17 17.93
N THR A 255 -21.07 11.55 18.93
CA THR A 255 -21.42 11.65 20.35
C THR A 255 -21.08 13.04 20.90
N MET A 256 -19.89 13.54 20.62
CA MET A 256 -19.40 14.79 21.19
C MET A 256 -19.84 16.03 20.41
N ARG A 257 -20.19 15.90 19.12
CA ARG A 257 -20.69 17.02 18.29
C ARG A 257 -21.76 17.89 18.98
N PRO A 258 -22.90 17.35 19.46
CA PRO A 258 -23.91 18.20 20.11
C PRO A 258 -23.42 18.85 21.41
N VAL A 259 -22.48 18.22 22.12
CA VAL A 259 -21.87 18.75 23.34
C VAL A 259 -20.95 19.92 23.01
N THR A 260 -20.05 19.73 22.04
CA THR A 260 -19.07 20.73 21.62
C THR A 260 -19.74 21.90 20.91
N ASP A 261 -20.80 21.66 20.14
CA ASP A 261 -21.59 22.70 19.50
C ASP A 261 -22.23 23.63 20.55
N ARG A 262 -22.81 23.08 21.63
CA ARG A 262 -23.35 23.86 22.76
C ARG A 262 -22.28 24.68 23.48
N MET A 263 -21.05 24.16 23.53
CA MET A 263 -19.89 24.83 24.12
C MET A 263 -19.15 25.74 23.13
N ARG A 264 -19.72 26.02 21.96
CA ARG A 264 -19.15 26.91 20.92
C ARG A 264 -17.72 26.51 20.51
N VAL A 265 -17.46 25.23 20.40
CA VAL A 265 -16.23 24.70 19.79
C VAL A 265 -16.49 24.54 18.29
N SER A 266 -15.55 24.97 17.46
CA SER A 266 -15.61 24.81 16.01
C SER A 266 -15.57 23.33 15.60
N ARG A 267 -16.24 23.00 14.49
CA ARG A 267 -16.23 21.62 13.98
C ARG A 267 -14.87 21.20 13.44
N GLU A 268 -14.08 22.16 12.99
CA GLU A 268 -12.69 21.97 12.59
C GLU A 268 -11.82 21.55 13.77
N LYS A 269 -12.01 22.17 14.95
CA LYS A 269 -11.32 21.75 16.17
C LYS A 269 -11.79 20.39 16.65
N LEU A 270 -13.09 20.11 16.60
CA LEU A 270 -13.63 18.79 16.93
C LEU A 270 -13.03 17.71 16.01
N SER A 271 -13.02 17.94 14.69
CA SER A 271 -12.46 16.97 13.73
C SER A 271 -10.97 16.74 13.98
N TYR A 272 -10.22 17.80 14.31
CA TYR A 272 -8.81 17.66 14.66
C TYR A 272 -8.59 16.80 15.92
N ILE A 273 -9.38 17.00 16.97
CA ILE A 273 -9.27 16.21 18.21
C ILE A 273 -9.58 14.74 17.94
N VAL A 274 -10.69 14.48 17.23
CA VAL A 274 -11.14 13.12 16.90
C VAL A 274 -10.11 12.42 16.03
N ASP A 275 -9.63 13.06 14.97
CA ASP A 275 -8.61 12.49 14.07
C ASP A 275 -7.29 12.20 14.80
N SER A 276 -6.83 13.14 15.63
CA SER A 276 -5.59 13.00 16.41
C SER A 276 -5.66 11.92 17.49
N THR A 277 -6.86 11.46 17.85
CA THR A 277 -7.07 10.41 18.86
C THR A 277 -7.58 9.09 18.26
N ALA A 278 -7.85 9.05 16.95
CA ALA A 278 -8.26 7.85 16.22
C ALA A 278 -7.05 7.09 15.68
N ALA A 279 -6.57 7.43 14.47
CA ALA A 279 -5.47 6.70 13.82
C ALA A 279 -4.15 6.72 14.61
N PRO A 280 -3.72 7.85 15.23
CA PRO A 280 -2.52 7.88 16.06
C PRO A 280 -2.56 6.87 17.21
N VAL A 281 -3.67 6.77 17.93
CA VAL A 281 -3.78 5.86 19.07
C VAL A 281 -3.89 4.41 18.60
N ALA A 282 -4.67 4.15 17.55
CA ALA A 282 -4.84 2.81 17.02
C ALA A 282 -3.52 2.19 16.51
N THR A 283 -2.59 3.00 16.00
CA THR A 283 -1.28 2.52 15.49
C THR A 283 -0.25 2.21 16.58
N VAL A 284 -0.45 2.65 17.81
CA VAL A 284 0.46 2.41 18.96
C VAL A 284 -0.17 1.57 20.07
N ALA A 285 -1.48 1.30 19.98
CA ALA A 285 -2.17 0.47 20.93
C ALA A 285 -1.67 -0.98 20.88
N TRP A 286 -1.64 -1.64 22.04
CA TRP A 286 -1.28 -3.07 22.17
C TRP A 286 -2.26 -4.02 21.46
N LEU A 287 -3.47 -3.53 21.18
CA LEU A 287 -4.56 -4.26 20.53
C LEU A 287 -5.41 -3.26 19.75
N SER A 288 -5.42 -3.39 18.42
CA SER A 288 -6.27 -2.59 17.53
C SER A 288 -6.43 -3.28 16.17
N THR A 289 -7.27 -2.72 15.30
CA THR A 289 -7.39 -3.10 13.88
C THR A 289 -6.09 -2.94 13.09
N TRP A 290 -5.23 -2.01 13.48
CA TRP A 290 -3.95 -1.75 12.81
C TRP A 290 -2.85 -2.75 13.17
N VAL A 291 -2.89 -3.33 14.36
CA VAL A 291 -1.87 -4.28 14.83
C VAL A 291 -1.75 -5.46 13.88
N GLY A 292 -2.87 -6.04 13.42
CA GLY A 292 -2.84 -7.18 12.51
C GLY A 292 -2.12 -6.86 11.18
N TYR A 293 -2.43 -5.70 10.61
CA TYR A 293 -1.77 -5.23 9.38
C TYR A 293 -0.27 -4.95 9.60
N GLN A 294 0.09 -4.24 10.68
CA GLN A 294 1.48 -3.92 11.01
C GLN A 294 2.30 -5.18 11.28
N VAL A 295 1.76 -6.14 12.05
CA VAL A 295 2.42 -7.43 12.30
C VAL A 295 2.59 -8.23 11.01
N GLY A 296 1.60 -8.20 10.10
CA GLY A 296 1.72 -8.81 8.77
C GLY A 296 2.89 -8.22 7.98
N LEU A 297 2.98 -6.90 7.90
CA LEU A 297 4.08 -6.21 7.22
C LEU A 297 5.44 -6.49 7.86
N ILE A 298 5.50 -6.54 9.19
CA ILE A 298 6.73 -6.85 9.92
C ILE A 298 7.13 -8.31 9.66
N SER A 299 6.19 -9.25 9.66
CA SER A 299 6.43 -10.66 9.33
C SER A 299 7.00 -10.82 7.93
N ASP A 300 6.40 -10.16 6.94
CA ASP A 300 6.88 -10.18 5.55
C ASP A 300 8.30 -9.54 5.46
N GLY A 301 8.55 -8.44 6.17
CA GLY A 301 9.88 -7.82 6.25
C GLY A 301 10.94 -8.70 6.92
N LEU A 302 10.59 -9.42 7.98
CA LEU A 302 11.49 -10.34 8.69
C LEU A 302 11.93 -11.52 7.82
N LYS A 303 11.04 -12.04 6.96
CA LYS A 303 11.38 -13.08 5.97
C LYS A 303 12.44 -12.59 4.99
N VAL A 304 12.29 -11.36 4.48
CA VAL A 304 13.24 -10.77 3.52
C VAL A 304 14.64 -10.64 4.10
N VAL A 305 14.77 -10.33 5.40
CA VAL A 305 16.08 -10.22 6.08
C VAL A 305 16.58 -11.54 6.69
N GLY A 306 15.89 -12.66 6.43
CA GLY A 306 16.27 -13.98 6.93
C GLY A 306 16.10 -14.16 8.44
N GLN A 307 15.21 -13.40 9.09
CA GLN A 307 14.97 -13.41 10.53
C GLN A 307 13.60 -14.01 10.90
N GLU A 308 13.24 -15.14 10.29
CA GLU A 308 11.94 -15.79 10.48
C GLU A 308 11.70 -16.30 11.91
N GLY A 309 12.76 -16.50 12.69
CA GLY A 309 12.67 -16.91 14.11
C GLY A 309 12.28 -15.79 15.08
N VAL A 310 12.21 -14.54 14.63
CA VAL A 310 11.84 -13.40 15.47
C VAL A 310 10.31 -13.22 15.46
N SER A 311 9.71 -13.07 16.63
CA SER A 311 8.28 -12.80 16.74
C SER A 311 7.94 -11.42 16.17
N ALA A 312 7.17 -11.39 15.08
CA ALA A 312 6.71 -10.14 14.46
C ALA A 312 5.91 -9.26 15.44
N TYR A 313 5.14 -9.86 16.36
CA TYR A 313 4.43 -9.11 17.40
C TYR A 313 5.38 -8.50 18.44
N ALA A 314 6.44 -9.22 18.85
CA ALA A 314 7.44 -8.67 19.76
C ALA A 314 8.20 -7.51 19.10
N THR A 315 8.55 -7.65 17.83
CA THR A 315 9.14 -6.57 17.03
C THR A 315 8.21 -5.37 16.94
N PHE A 316 6.91 -5.57 16.70
CA PHE A 316 5.91 -4.51 16.76
C PHE A 316 5.91 -3.79 18.12
N MET A 317 5.85 -4.54 19.22
CA MET A 317 5.85 -3.92 20.57
C MET A 317 7.12 -3.09 20.83
N SER A 318 8.27 -3.52 20.31
CA SER A 318 9.51 -2.74 20.38
C SER A 318 9.51 -1.51 19.46
N SER A 319 8.77 -1.54 18.34
CA SER A 319 8.71 -0.45 17.38
C SER A 319 7.76 0.67 17.80
N VAL A 320 6.78 0.39 18.67
CA VAL A 320 5.78 1.35 19.17
C VAL A 320 6.41 2.63 19.72
N VAL A 321 7.55 2.55 20.42
CA VAL A 321 8.26 3.73 20.97
C VAL A 321 8.77 4.67 19.86
N TYR A 322 9.04 4.12 18.67
CA TYR A 322 9.54 4.87 17.51
C TYR A 322 8.44 5.48 16.64
N SER A 323 7.15 5.28 16.99
CA SER A 323 6.00 5.88 16.30
C SER A 323 5.87 7.39 16.60
N GLY A 324 6.87 8.17 16.19
CA GLY A 324 7.02 9.58 16.56
C GLY A 324 5.82 10.45 16.17
N TYR A 325 5.21 10.22 15.01
CA TYR A 325 4.00 10.93 14.59
C TYR A 325 2.83 10.68 15.56
N SER A 326 2.60 9.42 15.93
CA SER A 326 1.47 9.03 16.79
C SER A 326 1.59 9.64 18.19
N TRP A 327 2.79 9.55 18.78
CA TRP A 327 3.07 10.18 20.07
C TRP A 327 2.97 11.69 20.00
N LEU A 328 3.52 12.32 18.94
CA LEU A 328 3.46 13.76 18.76
C LEU A 328 2.02 14.26 18.61
N ALA A 329 1.20 13.59 17.79
CA ALA A 329 -0.20 13.97 17.58
C ALA A 329 -1.00 13.91 18.89
N MET A 330 -0.78 12.86 19.68
CA MET A 330 -1.44 12.69 20.98
C MET A 330 -0.99 13.74 22.00
N VAL A 331 0.31 14.01 22.10
CA VAL A 331 0.81 15.10 22.97
C VAL A 331 0.29 16.45 22.51
N LEU A 332 0.28 16.69 21.19
CA LEU A 332 -0.15 17.96 20.61
C LEU A 332 -1.64 18.22 20.85
N VAL A 333 -2.52 17.22 20.66
CA VAL A 333 -3.96 17.40 20.91
C VAL A 333 -4.21 17.81 22.37
N PHE A 334 -3.56 17.16 23.33
CA PHE A 334 -3.66 17.52 24.74
C PHE A 334 -3.06 18.89 25.05
N ALA A 335 -1.88 19.19 24.51
CA ALA A 335 -1.23 20.48 24.69
C ALA A 335 -2.11 21.63 24.17
N LEU A 336 -2.70 21.49 22.98
CA LEU A 336 -3.57 22.52 22.40
C LEU A 336 -4.84 22.72 23.23
N VAL A 337 -5.47 21.63 23.70
CA VAL A 337 -6.66 21.70 24.56
C VAL A 337 -6.33 22.36 25.91
N LEU A 338 -5.19 22.02 26.53
CA LEU A 338 -4.81 22.55 27.84
C LEU A 338 -4.34 24.01 27.77
N MET A 339 -3.53 24.36 26.77
CA MET A 339 -2.96 25.69 26.60
C MET A 339 -3.91 26.68 25.91
N ARG A 340 -5.00 26.19 25.29
CA ARG A 340 -5.96 27.01 24.50
C ARG A 340 -5.27 27.83 23.41
N ARG A 341 -4.25 27.24 22.77
CA ARG A 341 -3.47 27.89 21.71
C ARG A 341 -3.66 27.18 20.39
N ASP A 342 -4.73 27.52 19.70
CA ASP A 342 -4.98 27.05 18.34
C ASP A 342 -4.11 27.82 17.33
N PHE A 343 -3.85 27.23 16.16
CA PHE A 343 -3.01 27.85 15.12
C PHE A 343 -3.65 27.77 13.73
N GLY A 344 -3.18 28.65 12.83
CA GLY A 344 -3.55 28.63 11.42
C GLY A 344 -5.05 28.80 11.16
N PRO A 345 -5.62 28.08 10.17
CA PRO A 345 -7.04 28.13 9.86
C PRO A 345 -7.95 27.68 11.02
N MET A 346 -7.49 26.74 11.85
CA MET A 346 -8.24 26.25 13.01
C MET A 346 -8.44 27.35 14.07
N TYR A 347 -7.43 28.20 14.28
CA TYR A 347 -7.57 29.36 15.17
C TYR A 347 -8.68 30.31 14.71
N ARG A 348 -8.74 30.61 13.40
CA ARG A 348 -9.81 31.46 12.83
C ARG A 348 -11.18 30.83 13.01
N ALA A 349 -11.28 29.51 12.85
CA ALA A 349 -12.51 28.76 13.08
C ALA A 349 -12.96 28.79 14.55
N GLU A 350 -12.02 28.63 15.50
CA GLU A 350 -12.33 28.76 16.93
C GLU A 350 -12.77 30.18 17.28
N VAL A 351 -12.06 31.23 16.84
CA VAL A 351 -12.47 32.63 17.11
C VAL A 351 -13.89 32.89 16.60
N ARG A 352 -14.20 32.48 15.36
CA ARG A 352 -15.55 32.56 14.80
C ARG A 352 -16.59 31.87 15.69
N ALA A 353 -16.32 30.63 16.10
CA ALA A 353 -17.25 29.87 16.94
C ALA A 353 -17.47 30.55 18.30
N ARG A 354 -16.41 31.10 18.91
CA ARG A 354 -16.45 31.78 20.22
C ARG A 354 -17.24 33.08 20.17
N GLU A 355 -16.93 33.94 19.20
CA GLU A 355 -17.49 35.30 19.10
C GLU A 355 -18.91 35.30 18.54
N THR A 356 -19.15 34.52 17.47
CA THR A 356 -20.43 34.57 16.73
C THR A 356 -21.38 33.42 17.06
N GLY A 357 -20.89 32.36 17.72
CA GLY A 357 -21.63 31.11 17.91
C GLY A 357 -21.70 30.22 16.66
N LYS A 358 -21.15 30.65 15.51
CA LYS A 358 -21.14 29.86 14.27
C LYS A 358 -20.03 28.80 14.30
N VAL A 359 -20.39 27.57 14.63
CA VAL A 359 -19.47 26.42 14.74
C VAL A 359 -19.01 25.85 13.39
N LEU A 360 -19.62 26.28 12.29
CA LEU A 360 -19.25 25.97 10.91
C LEU A 360 -19.08 27.28 10.12
N ALA A 361 -18.21 27.22 9.10
CA ALA A 361 -17.94 28.32 8.19
C ALA A 361 -19.14 28.63 7.28
#